data_AF-A0A1Z9XHG9-F1
#
_entry.id   AF-A0A1Z9XHG9-F1
#
_cell.length_a   1.000
_cell.length_b   1.000
_cell.length_c   1.000
_cell.angle_alpha   90.00
_cell.angle_beta   90.00
_cell.angle_gamma   90.00
#
_symmetry.space_group_name_H-M   'P 1'
#
loop_
_entity.id
_entity.type
_entity.pdbx_description
1 polymer ?
#
loop_
_entity_poly.entity_id
_entity_poly.type
_entity_poly.pdbx_seq_one_letter_code
_entity_poly.pdbx_strand_id
1 'polypeptide(L)' 'MSEHTKNNLPPEPEKPLKDDCCGGGSCCPCVWDAYFEKLDEWKDKVKMLEKERENTNQ' A
#
# COMPACT_ATOMS: atom_id res chain seq x y z
N MET A 1 -8.65 10.76 -16.51
CA MET A 1 -7.78 10.68 -15.32
C MET A 1 -7.90 9.27 -14.77
N SER A 2 -6.82 8.51 -14.93
CA SER A 2 -6.39 7.32 -14.18
C SER A 2 -7.33 6.12 -14.05
N GLU A 3 -7.20 5.21 -15.02
CA GLU A 3 -7.69 3.84 -15.03
C GLU A 3 -7.15 3.02 -13.83
N HIS A 4 -8.01 2.72 -12.85
CA HIS A 4 -7.73 1.74 -11.78
C HIS A 4 -8.79 0.63 -11.77
N THR A 5 -8.99 -0.02 -12.91
CA THR A 5 -9.90 -1.16 -13.00
C THR A 5 -9.23 -2.20 -13.87
N LYS A 6 -8.54 -3.16 -13.24
CA LYS A 6 -8.27 -4.44 -13.91
C LYS A 6 -8.03 -5.63 -12.98
N ASN A 7 -7.67 -5.45 -11.72
CA ASN A 7 -7.55 -6.56 -10.78
C ASN A 7 -8.23 -6.16 -9.47
N ASN A 8 -9.05 -7.02 -8.88
CA ASN A 8 -9.75 -6.83 -7.59
C ASN A 8 -8.81 -6.63 -6.37
N LEU A 9 -7.53 -6.38 -6.61
CA LEU A 9 -6.54 -6.13 -5.58
C LEU A 9 -6.59 -4.64 -5.20
N PRO A 10 -6.44 -4.30 -3.91
CA PRO A 10 -6.34 -2.91 -3.49
C PRO A 10 -5.16 -2.23 -4.21
N PRO A 11 -5.22 -0.93 -4.48
CA PRO A 11 -4.08 -0.20 -5.04
C PRO A 11 -2.92 -0.17 -4.04
N GLU A 12 -1.69 -0.38 -4.52
CA GLU A 12 -0.48 -0.24 -3.71
C GLU A 12 -0.40 1.20 -3.17
N PRO A 13 -0.06 1.41 -1.89
CA PRO A 13 0.08 2.75 -1.36
C PRO A 13 1.16 3.52 -2.11
N GLU A 14 0.91 4.80 -2.38
CA GLU A 14 1.88 5.66 -3.06
C GLU A 14 3.05 5.98 -2.13
N LYS A 15 4.28 5.76 -2.61
CA LYS A 15 5.51 6.05 -1.87
C LYS A 15 5.61 7.55 -1.64
N PRO A 16 5.84 8.02 -0.40
CA PRO A 16 6.02 9.43 -0.14
C PRO A 16 7.28 9.93 -0.82
N LEU A 17 7.21 11.16 -1.34
CA LEU A 17 8.38 11.82 -1.92
C LEU A 17 9.36 12.20 -0.80
N LYS A 18 10.65 12.23 -1.15
CA LYS A 18 11.70 12.68 -0.22
C LYS A 18 11.45 14.11 0.31
N ASP A 19 10.75 14.94 -0.48
CA ASP A 19 10.38 16.31 -0.16
C ASP A 19 9.15 16.42 0.76
N ASP A 20 8.35 15.35 0.88
CA ASP A 20 7.21 15.28 1.82
C ASP A 20 7.68 14.90 3.24
N CYS A 21 8.82 14.22 3.31
CA CYS A 21 9.53 14.00 4.55
C CYS A 21 10.40 15.23 4.86
N CYS A 22 10.35 15.71 6.11
CA CYS A 22 11.21 16.79 6.63
C CYS A 22 12.73 16.49 6.51
N GLY A 23 13.12 15.32 5.99
CA GLY A 23 14.50 14.98 5.59
C GLY A 23 15.48 14.74 6.73
N GLY A 24 15.12 15.11 7.96
CA GLY A 24 16.02 15.10 9.12
C GLY A 24 15.44 14.50 10.40
N GLY A 25 14.44 13.61 10.31
CA GLY A 25 13.88 12.93 11.48
C GLY A 25 13.29 13.85 12.57
N SER A 26 13.03 15.12 12.23
CA SER A 26 12.63 16.16 13.19
C SER A 26 11.11 16.37 13.26
N CYS A 27 10.34 15.83 12.31
CA CYS A 27 8.88 15.83 12.35
C CYS A 27 8.36 14.46 12.79
N CYS A 28 7.70 14.43 13.95
CA CYS A 28 6.80 13.34 14.34
C CYS A 28 5.36 13.82 14.09
N PRO A 29 4.54 13.09 13.32
CA PRO A 29 4.77 11.74 12.75
C PRO A 29 5.54 11.71 11.42
N CYS A 30 6.37 10.69 11.21
CA CYS A 30 7.11 10.48 9.96
C CYS A 30 6.16 9.94 8.88
N VAL A 31 6.19 10.52 7.69
CA VAL A 31 5.40 10.06 6.55
C VAL A 31 5.75 8.61 6.14
N TRP A 32 7.00 8.20 6.39
CA TRP A 32 7.46 6.85 6.10
C TRP A 32 6.81 5.82 7.03
N ASP A 33 6.63 6.12 8.31
CA ASP A 33 5.96 5.21 9.25
C ASP A 33 4.53 4.92 8.78
N ALA A 34 3.76 5.98 8.49
CA ALA A 34 2.40 5.85 7.97
C ALA A 34 2.33 5.13 6.61
N TYR A 35 3.35 5.30 5.76
CA TYR A 35 3.46 4.55 4.50
C TYR A 35 3.74 3.07 4.74
N PHE A 36 4.68 2.73 5.62
CA PHE A 36 5.02 1.34 5.91
C PHE A 36 3.88 0.59 6.58
N GLU A 37 3.14 1.22 7.50
CA GLU A 37 1.92 0.65 8.09
C GLU A 37 0.89 0.29 7.01
N LYS A 38 0.58 1.25 6.11
CA LYS A 38 -0.36 1.01 5.00
C LYS A 38 0.16 -0.05 4.02
N LEU A 39 1.47 -0.09 3.78
CA LEU A 39 2.10 -1.07 2.90
C LEU A 39 2.02 -2.48 3.47
N ASP A 40 2.20 -2.64 4.77
CA ASP A 40 2.08 -3.93 5.44
C ASP A 40 0.66 -4.48 5.35
N GLU A 41 -0.34 -3.64 5.68
CA GLU A 41 -1.75 -3.98 5.52
C GLU A 41 -2.11 -4.35 4.08
N TRP A 42 -1.57 -3.62 3.10
CA TRP A 42 -1.80 -3.89 1.69
C TRP A 42 -1.25 -5.27 1.29
N LYS A 43 -0.02 -5.60 1.70
CA LYS A 43 0.59 -6.91 1.42
C LYS A 43 -0.23 -8.05 2.00
N ASP A 44 -0.73 -7.89 3.22
CA ASP A 44 -1.57 -8.91 3.86
C ASP A 44 -2.89 -9.10 3.10
N LYS A 45 -3.57 -8.00 2.76
CA LYS A 45 -4.81 -8.01 1.96
C LYS A 45 -4.60 -8.65 0.59
N VAL A 46 -3.53 -8.28 -0.12
CA VAL A 46 -3.17 -8.87 -1.42
C VAL A 46 -2.97 -10.37 -1.29
N LYS A 47 -2.18 -10.82 -0.31
CA LYS A 47 -1.92 -12.25 -0.10
C LYS A 47 -3.20 -13.04 0.21
N MET A 48 -4.10 -12.48 1.02
CA MET A 48 -5.40 -13.09 1.31
C MET A 48 -6.27 -13.16 0.06
N LEU A 49 -6.37 -12.07 -0.69
CA LEU A 49 -7.14 -12.01 -1.94
C LEU A 49 -6.59 -12.94 -3.02
N GLU A 50 -5.27 -13.07 -3.14
CA GLU A 50 -4.61 -14.03 -4.04
C GLU A 50 -4.93 -15.47 -3.67
N LYS A 51 -4.95 -15.79 -2.38
CA LYS A 51 -5.35 -17.11 -1.91
C LYS A 51 -6.84 -17.39 -2.12
N GLU A 52 -7.69 -16.38 -1.92
CA GLU A 52 -9.13 -16.49 -2.09
C GLU A 52 -9.54 -16.62 -3.56
N ARG A 53 -8.89 -15.88 -4.48
CA ARG A 53 -9.12 -16.04 -5.94
C ARG A 53 -8.70 -17.41 -6.44
N GLU A 54 -7.63 -18.00 -5.89
CA GLU A 54 -7.21 -19.36 -6.24
C GLU A 54 -8.24 -20.38 -5.76
N ASN A 55 -8.83 -20.17 -4.58
CA ASN A 55 -9.82 -21.07 -3.99
C ASN A 55 -11.22 -20.96 -4.62
N THR A 56 -11.59 -19.79 -5.16
CA THR A 56 -12.92 -19.54 -5.77
C THR A 56 -13.02 -20.02 -7.23
N ASN A 57 -11.91 -20.38 -7.87
CA ASN A 57 -11.88 -20.84 -9.26
C ASN A 57 -11.82 -22.37 -9.40
N GLN A 58 -12.35 -23.11 -8.42
CA GLN A 58 -12.42 -24.59 -8.41
C GLN A 58 -13.86 -25.10 -8.46
#